data_AF-A0A0F9IM17-F1
#
_entry.id   AF-A0A0F9IM17-F1
#
_cell.length_a   1.000
_cell.length_b   1.000
_cell.length_c   1.000
_cell.angle_alpha   90.00
_cell.angle_beta   90.00
_cell.angle_gamma   90.00
#
_symmetry.space_group_name_H-M   'P 1'
#
loop_
_entity.id
_entity.type
_entity.pdbx_description
1 polymer ?
#
loop_
_entity_poly.entity_id
_entity_poly.type
_entity_poly.pdbx_seq_one_letter_code
_entity_poly.pdbx_strand_id
1 'polypeptide(L)'
;MARHGLLTQQPGGAPAEAPAPARGAPTPQQGGGEEQPNVSPEEQAQYDQFVDNAFSVIYDDKSLPQIIESLKGDGNPVDGLANTAVTVVVRVQDSAEKAGQALPPDVVFHAGTEILEDLAELAAKAGVHEFTPEEVEGAAFQAMDIYREMKGRDGGAERPQIVEDFNQIVALDQAGKIDEVAPGLTERFGGGAQAAGAR
;
A
#
# COMPACT_ATOMS: atom_id res chain seq x y z
N MET A 1 93.92 36.21 41.07
CA MET A 1 94.45 35.03 41.78
C MET A 1 93.30 34.21 42.34
N ALA A 2 93.47 32.89 42.35
CA ALA A 2 92.69 31.86 43.06
C ALA A 2 91.19 31.72 42.67
N ARG A 3 90.76 30.63 42.03
CA ARG A 3 90.70 29.22 42.46
C ARG A 3 89.67 28.95 43.57
N HIS A 4 88.98 27.81 43.38
CA HIS A 4 88.11 27.09 44.32
C HIS A 4 86.71 27.69 44.50
N GLY A 5 85.64 26.91 44.56
CA GLY A 5 85.48 25.46 44.64
C GLY A 5 83.99 25.15 44.41
N LEU A 6 83.68 24.06 43.72
CA LEU A 6 83.39 22.74 44.29
C LEU A 6 81.94 22.61 44.79
N LEU A 7 81.21 21.71 44.13
CA LEU A 7 80.08 20.88 44.59
C LEU A 7 78.86 21.64 45.18
N THR A 8 77.62 21.36 44.78
CA THR A 8 76.96 20.09 45.10
C THR A 8 75.66 19.96 44.29
N GLN A 9 75.48 18.73 43.81
CA GLN A 9 74.36 18.12 43.11
C GLN A 9 73.07 18.05 43.97
N GLN A 10 71.88 18.25 43.40
CA GLN A 10 70.63 17.56 43.80
C GLN A 10 69.47 17.80 42.81
N PRO A 11 68.42 16.96 42.81
CA PRO A 11 67.95 16.23 41.63
C PRO A 11 66.69 16.83 41.00
N GLY A 12 66.42 16.42 39.77
CA GLY A 12 65.26 16.81 38.97
C GLY A 12 63.93 16.72 39.71
N GLY A 13 63.29 17.87 39.83
CA GLY A 13 61.85 17.96 40.04
C GLY A 13 61.14 17.52 38.76
N ALA A 14 60.19 16.59 38.95
CA ALA A 14 59.30 16.09 37.91
C ALA A 14 58.61 17.25 37.15
N PRO A 15 58.33 17.09 35.84
CA PRO A 15 57.44 18.01 35.15
C PRO A 15 56.07 17.97 35.83
N ALA A 16 55.60 19.15 36.24
CA ALA A 16 54.22 19.35 36.64
C ALA A 16 53.32 18.93 35.49
N GLU A 17 52.61 17.82 35.70
CA GLU A 17 51.54 17.33 34.86
C GLU A 17 50.51 18.45 34.71
N ALA A 18 50.38 18.96 33.48
CA ALA A 18 49.37 19.95 33.14
C ALA A 18 47.99 19.38 33.49
N PRO A 19 47.07 20.18 34.06
CA PRO A 19 45.71 19.74 34.29
C PRO A 19 45.11 19.29 32.95
N ALA A 20 44.74 18.02 32.87
CA ALA A 20 44.00 17.46 31.77
C ALA A 20 42.79 18.37 31.45
N PRO A 21 42.47 18.59 30.16
CA PRO A 21 41.26 19.33 29.81
C PRO A 21 40.07 18.64 30.50
N ALA A 22 39.34 19.43 31.27
CA ALA A 22 38.09 19.01 31.88
C ALA A 22 37.27 18.29 30.80
N ARG A 23 37.00 17.01 31.04
CA ARG A 23 36.04 16.21 30.27
C ARG A 23 34.81 17.09 30.10
N GLY A 24 34.59 17.51 28.85
CA GLY A 24 33.37 18.19 28.46
C GLY A 24 32.21 17.39 29.02
N ALA A 25 31.33 18.08 29.73
CA ALA A 25 30.05 17.51 30.11
C ALA A 25 29.45 16.88 28.85
N PRO A 26 28.91 15.65 28.93
CA PRO A 26 28.18 15.09 27.81
C PRO A 26 27.06 16.08 27.49
N THR A 27 27.17 16.73 26.34
CA THR A 27 26.06 17.45 25.73
C THR A 27 24.90 16.45 25.72
N PRO A 28 23.71 16.77 26.27
CA PRO A 28 22.56 15.91 26.09
C PRO A 28 22.41 15.76 24.58
N GLN A 29 22.66 14.54 24.13
CA GLN A 29 22.43 14.13 22.77
C GLN A 29 20.93 14.35 22.58
N GLN A 30 20.59 15.47 21.92
CA GLN A 30 19.33 15.61 21.21
C GLN A 30 19.34 14.46 20.22
N GLY A 31 18.94 13.28 20.69
CA GLY A 31 18.46 12.24 19.84
C GLY A 31 17.36 12.92 19.04
N GLY A 32 17.62 13.08 17.74
CA GLY A 32 16.55 13.21 16.79
C GLY A 32 15.67 11.99 17.03
N GLY A 33 14.67 12.16 17.90
CA GLY A 33 13.50 11.33 17.85
C GLY A 33 12.96 11.62 16.47
N GLU A 34 13.27 10.72 15.55
CA GLU A 34 12.53 10.59 14.30
C GLU A 34 11.07 10.72 14.72
N GLU A 35 10.45 11.86 14.39
CA GLU A 35 9.05 12.12 14.66
C GLU A 35 8.31 10.98 14.00
N GLN A 36 7.98 9.94 14.78
CA GLN A 36 7.15 8.86 14.28
C GLN A 36 5.90 9.54 13.75
N PRO A 37 5.49 9.29 12.49
CA PRO A 37 4.30 9.89 11.92
C PRO A 37 3.14 9.55 12.86
N ASN A 38 2.70 10.56 13.61
CA ASN A 38 1.69 10.41 14.63
C ASN A 38 0.34 10.44 13.91
N VAL A 39 -0.08 9.30 13.37
CA VAL A 39 -1.40 9.12 12.77
C VAL A 39 -2.43 9.40 13.86
N SER A 40 -3.38 10.30 13.60
CA SER A 40 -4.42 10.60 14.56
C SER A 40 -5.37 9.40 14.72
N PRO A 41 -6.00 9.20 15.90
CA PRO A 41 -7.02 8.16 16.08
C PRO A 41 -8.15 8.25 15.04
N GLU A 42 -8.49 9.47 14.62
CA GLU A 42 -9.49 9.72 13.60
C GLU A 42 -9.06 9.24 12.20
N GLU A 43 -7.81 9.48 11.80
CA GLU A 43 -7.26 8.98 10.53
C GLU A 43 -7.17 7.45 10.52
N GLN A 44 -6.75 6.85 11.64
CA GLN A 44 -6.71 5.38 11.75
C GLN A 44 -8.12 4.78 11.62
N ALA A 45 -9.13 5.39 12.24
CA ALA A 45 -10.50 4.91 12.11
C ALA A 45 -11.03 5.01 10.67
N GLN A 46 -10.64 6.07 9.94
CA GLN A 46 -10.98 6.22 8.53
C GLN A 46 -10.25 5.19 7.66
N TYR A 47 -8.98 4.92 7.96
CA TYR A 47 -8.20 3.87 7.31
C TYR A 47 -8.85 2.50 7.49
N ASP A 48 -9.12 2.10 8.73
CA ASP A 48 -9.73 0.82 9.06
C ASP A 48 -11.07 0.65 8.34
N GLN A 49 -11.93 1.68 8.41
CA GLN A 49 -13.21 1.67 7.71
C GLN A 49 -13.04 1.57 6.19
N PHE A 50 -12.03 2.21 5.61
CA PHE A 50 -11.78 2.16 4.17
C PHE A 50 -11.35 0.75 3.73
N VAL A 51 -10.38 0.16 4.43
CA VAL A 51 -9.87 -1.19 4.17
C VAL A 51 -10.98 -2.23 4.35
N ASP A 52 -11.77 -2.15 5.42
CA ASP A 52 -12.90 -3.05 5.66
C ASP A 52 -13.93 -3.01 4.52
N ASN A 53 -14.23 -1.81 4.01
CA ASN A 53 -15.15 -1.65 2.88
C ASN A 53 -14.54 -2.20 1.57
N ALA A 54 -13.23 -2.02 1.36
CA ALA A 54 -12.54 -2.58 0.21
C ALA A 54 -12.54 -4.10 0.24
N PHE A 55 -12.23 -4.73 1.38
CA PHE A 55 -12.29 -6.18 1.53
C PHE A 55 -13.70 -6.72 1.42
N SER A 56 -14.70 -5.99 1.90
CA SER A 56 -16.11 -6.34 1.67
C SER A 56 -16.47 -6.35 0.19
N VAL A 57 -15.87 -5.47 -0.63
CA VAL A 57 -16.04 -5.48 -2.09
C VAL A 57 -15.22 -6.59 -2.74
N ILE A 58 -14.01 -6.88 -2.26
CA ILE A 58 -13.12 -7.89 -2.86
C ILE A 58 -13.64 -9.31 -2.65
N TYR A 59 -14.10 -9.59 -1.45
CA TYR A 59 -14.47 -10.93 -1.00
C TYR A 59 -15.98 -11.19 -0.98
N ASP A 60 -16.80 -10.30 -1.53
CA ASP A 60 -18.21 -10.59 -1.76
C ASP A 60 -18.36 -11.71 -2.80
N ASP A 61 -19.26 -12.67 -2.52
CA ASP A 61 -19.44 -13.88 -3.33
C ASP A 61 -19.75 -13.58 -4.81
N LYS A 62 -20.33 -12.40 -5.10
CA LYS A 62 -20.72 -12.00 -6.45
C LYS A 62 -19.62 -11.27 -7.19
N SER A 63 -18.83 -10.46 -6.50
CA SER A 63 -17.73 -9.69 -7.10
C SER A 63 -16.45 -10.50 -7.23
N LEU A 64 -16.18 -11.43 -6.30
CA LEU A 64 -14.92 -12.17 -6.25
C LEU A 64 -14.54 -12.85 -7.58
N PRO A 65 -15.45 -13.56 -8.29
CA PRO A 65 -15.11 -14.15 -9.59
C PRO A 65 -14.69 -13.12 -10.65
N GLN A 66 -15.34 -11.96 -10.66
CA GLN A 66 -15.02 -10.87 -11.59
C GLN A 66 -13.67 -10.24 -11.24
N ILE A 67 -13.37 -10.07 -9.96
CA ILE A 67 -12.08 -9.55 -9.49
C ILE A 67 -10.95 -10.49 -9.89
N ILE A 68 -11.11 -11.80 -9.67
CA ILE A 68 -10.14 -12.81 -10.13
C ILE A 68 -9.96 -12.76 -11.66
N GLU A 69 -11.03 -12.53 -12.42
CA GLU A 69 -10.93 -12.36 -13.87
C GLU A 69 -10.16 -11.09 -14.24
N SER A 70 -10.46 -9.95 -13.61
CA SER A 70 -9.76 -8.68 -13.84
C SER A 70 -8.26 -8.75 -13.50
N LEU A 71 -7.88 -9.54 -12.49
CA LEU A 71 -6.48 -9.75 -12.10
C LEU A 71 -5.65 -10.47 -13.18
N LYS A 72 -6.28 -11.20 -14.11
CA LYS A 72 -5.56 -11.79 -15.27
C LYS A 72 -5.01 -10.71 -16.20
N GLY A 73 -5.70 -9.57 -16.28
CA GLY A 73 -5.47 -8.53 -17.27
C GLY A 73 -5.62 -9.04 -18.71
N ASP A 74 -5.38 -8.15 -19.68
CA ASP A 74 -5.36 -8.49 -21.11
C ASP A 74 -4.01 -9.13 -21.52
N GLY A 75 -3.56 -10.12 -20.74
CA GLY A 75 -2.27 -10.79 -20.91
C GLY A 75 -1.07 -10.09 -20.23
N ASN A 76 -1.31 -9.00 -19.50
CA ASN A 76 -0.33 -8.37 -18.62
C ASN A 76 -0.85 -8.37 -17.16
N PRO A 77 -0.31 -9.22 -16.28
CA PRO A 77 -0.79 -9.33 -14.91
C PRO A 77 -0.52 -8.07 -14.07
N VAL A 78 0.55 -7.32 -14.36
CA VAL A 78 0.84 -6.03 -13.69
C VAL A 78 -0.25 -5.01 -14.01
N ASP A 79 -0.67 -4.93 -15.27
CA ASP A 79 -1.81 -4.08 -15.68
C ASP A 79 -3.11 -4.54 -15.00
N GLY A 80 -3.34 -5.85 -14.95
CA GLY A 80 -4.50 -6.44 -14.29
C GLY A 80 -4.59 -6.07 -12.81
N LEU A 81 -3.48 -6.22 -12.08
CA LEU A 81 -3.38 -5.86 -10.67
C LEU A 81 -3.61 -4.35 -10.45
N ALA A 82 -2.91 -3.50 -11.20
CA ALA A 82 -3.01 -2.05 -11.07
C ALA A 82 -4.43 -1.54 -11.33
N ASN A 83 -5.05 -1.96 -12.45
CA ASN A 83 -6.41 -1.54 -12.80
C ASN A 83 -7.46 -2.04 -11.80
N THR A 84 -7.31 -3.27 -11.32
CA THR A 84 -8.23 -3.86 -10.35
C THR A 84 -8.15 -3.12 -9.01
N ALA A 85 -6.94 -2.86 -8.51
CA ALA A 85 -6.73 -2.11 -7.28
C ALA A 85 -7.35 -0.71 -7.36
N VAL A 86 -7.10 0.04 -8.44
CA VAL A 86 -7.69 1.38 -8.61
C VAL A 86 -9.22 1.34 -8.68
N THR A 87 -9.79 0.34 -9.36
CA THR A 87 -11.25 0.19 -9.45
C THR A 87 -11.88 -0.01 -8.08
N VAL A 88 -11.27 -0.85 -7.23
CA VAL A 88 -11.73 -1.07 -5.84
C VAL A 88 -11.59 0.22 -5.03
N VAL A 89 -10.41 0.85 -5.04
CA VAL A 89 -10.13 2.09 -4.30
C VAL A 89 -11.13 3.19 -4.65
N VAL A 90 -11.32 3.46 -5.94
CA VAL A 90 -12.26 4.49 -6.43
C VAL A 90 -13.68 4.17 -6.02
N ARG A 91 -14.11 2.91 -6.10
CA ARG A 91 -15.47 2.52 -5.70
C ARG A 91 -15.73 2.76 -4.22
N VAL A 92 -14.77 2.41 -3.35
CA VAL A 92 -14.89 2.62 -1.91
C VAL A 92 -14.86 4.12 -1.58
N GLN A 93 -13.95 4.86 -2.20
CA GLN A 93 -13.86 6.30 -2.04
C GLN A 93 -15.14 7.02 -2.49
N ASP A 94 -15.67 6.70 -3.68
CA ASP A 94 -16.93 7.26 -4.18
C ASP A 94 -18.10 6.98 -3.23
N SER A 95 -18.11 5.79 -2.59
CA SER A 95 -19.11 5.44 -1.58
C SER A 95 -18.98 6.30 -0.32
N ALA A 96 -17.77 6.51 0.18
CA ALA A 96 -17.49 7.39 1.32
C ALA A 96 -17.87 8.85 1.01
N GLU A 97 -17.49 9.37 -0.16
CA GLU A 97 -17.82 10.71 -0.62
C GLU A 97 -19.35 10.91 -0.70
N LYS A 98 -20.10 9.94 -1.23
CA LYS A 98 -21.57 9.94 -1.25
C LYS A 98 -22.20 9.91 0.15
N ALA A 99 -21.53 9.30 1.12
CA ALA A 99 -21.92 9.31 2.52
C ALA A 99 -21.54 10.62 3.25
N GLY A 100 -20.95 11.60 2.55
CA GLY A 100 -20.48 12.85 3.13
C GLY A 100 -19.17 12.71 3.91
N GLN A 101 -18.44 11.62 3.72
CA GLN A 101 -17.14 11.37 4.34
C GLN A 101 -16.04 11.67 3.33
N ALA A 102 -15.33 12.79 3.53
CA ALA A 102 -14.13 13.10 2.78
C ALA A 102 -12.95 12.35 3.40
N LEU A 103 -12.25 11.55 2.59
CA LEU A 103 -11.11 10.77 3.03
C LEU A 103 -9.81 11.56 2.78
N PRO A 104 -8.89 11.63 3.77
CA PRO A 104 -7.58 12.20 3.58
C PRO A 104 -6.80 11.48 2.47
N PRO A 105 -6.03 12.19 1.62
CA PRO A 105 -5.22 11.57 0.58
C PRO A 105 -4.25 10.50 1.12
N ASP A 106 -3.66 10.73 2.29
CA ASP A 106 -2.72 9.79 2.91
C ASP A 106 -3.42 8.48 3.31
N VAL A 107 -4.66 8.57 3.81
CA VAL A 107 -5.49 7.39 4.12
C VAL A 107 -5.76 6.59 2.85
N VAL A 108 -6.17 7.24 1.76
CA VAL A 108 -6.43 6.57 0.48
C VAL A 108 -5.16 5.94 -0.09
N PHE A 109 -4.03 6.62 0.02
CA PHE A 109 -2.74 6.12 -0.47
C PHE A 109 -2.30 4.85 0.28
N HIS A 110 -2.27 4.91 1.61
CA HIS A 110 -1.84 3.76 2.42
C HIS A 110 -2.79 2.58 2.28
N ALA A 111 -4.10 2.83 2.32
CA ALA A 111 -5.09 1.76 2.15
C ALA A 111 -5.06 1.18 0.73
N GLY A 112 -4.80 2.01 -0.29
CA GLY A 112 -4.62 1.56 -1.67
C GLY A 112 -3.45 0.59 -1.83
N THR A 113 -2.34 0.82 -1.13
CA THR A 113 -1.20 -0.11 -1.10
C THR A 113 -1.57 -1.45 -0.45
N GLU A 114 -2.25 -1.42 0.71
CA GLU A 114 -2.70 -2.66 1.38
C GLU A 114 -3.66 -3.47 0.50
N ILE A 115 -4.61 -2.80 -0.14
CA ILE A 115 -5.55 -3.42 -1.10
C ILE A 115 -4.81 -4.06 -2.27
N LEU A 116 -3.79 -3.40 -2.80
CA LEU A 116 -3.00 -3.91 -3.92
C LEU A 116 -2.21 -5.16 -3.51
N GLU A 117 -1.59 -5.15 -2.33
CA GLU A 117 -0.85 -6.30 -1.79
C GLU A 117 -1.77 -7.51 -1.56
N ASP A 118 -2.96 -7.28 -0.98
CA ASP A 118 -3.96 -8.35 -0.76
C ASP A 118 -4.48 -8.92 -2.08
N LEU A 119 -4.72 -8.07 -3.10
CA LEU A 119 -5.09 -8.52 -4.44
C LEU A 119 -4.00 -9.35 -5.12
N ALA A 120 -2.73 -9.02 -4.91
CA ALA A 120 -1.60 -9.82 -5.41
C ALA A 120 -1.57 -11.19 -4.73
N GLU A 121 -1.79 -11.24 -3.41
CA GLU A 121 -1.89 -12.50 -2.67
C GLU A 121 -3.10 -13.34 -3.12
N LEU A 122 -4.25 -12.69 -3.35
CA LEU A 122 -5.46 -13.32 -3.87
C LEU A 122 -5.21 -13.94 -5.26
N ALA A 123 -4.53 -13.22 -6.16
CA ALA A 123 -4.17 -13.73 -7.49
C ALA A 123 -3.30 -14.98 -7.39
N ALA A 124 -2.33 -15.00 -6.49
CA ALA A 124 -1.48 -16.17 -6.25
C ALA A 124 -2.30 -17.36 -5.72
N LYS A 125 -3.15 -17.13 -4.70
CA LYS A 125 -4.05 -18.16 -4.15
C LYS A 125 -5.02 -18.74 -5.19
N ALA A 126 -5.50 -17.90 -6.11
CA ALA A 126 -6.39 -18.30 -7.20
C ALA A 126 -5.66 -18.97 -8.38
N GLY A 127 -4.32 -19.04 -8.36
CA GLY A 127 -3.52 -19.60 -9.46
C GLY A 127 -3.52 -18.73 -10.72
N VAL A 128 -3.76 -17.42 -10.58
CA VAL A 128 -3.74 -16.46 -11.69
C VAL A 128 -2.31 -16.07 -12.04
N HIS A 129 -1.57 -15.53 -11.07
CA HIS A 129 -0.17 -15.11 -11.22
C HIS A 129 0.48 -15.00 -9.84
N GLU A 130 1.73 -15.44 -9.70
CA GLU A 130 2.53 -15.25 -8.49
C GLU A 130 3.42 -14.01 -8.69
N PHE A 131 2.97 -12.86 -8.20
CA PHE A 131 3.68 -11.59 -8.38
C PHE A 131 5.01 -11.55 -7.64
N THR A 132 6.08 -11.07 -8.29
CA THR A 132 7.32 -10.71 -7.59
C THR A 132 7.20 -9.36 -6.90
N PRO A 133 8.05 -9.04 -5.90
CA PRO A 133 8.06 -7.72 -5.27
C PRO A 133 8.20 -6.56 -6.28
N GLU A 134 9.00 -6.74 -7.32
CA GLU A 134 9.19 -5.74 -8.38
C GLU A 134 7.93 -5.57 -9.24
N GLU A 135 7.16 -6.63 -9.48
CA GLU A 135 5.89 -6.56 -10.19
C GLU A 135 4.81 -5.86 -9.35
N VAL A 136 4.76 -6.14 -8.04
CA VAL A 136 3.87 -5.45 -7.10
C VAL A 136 4.20 -3.96 -7.03
N GLU A 137 5.49 -3.61 -6.91
CA GLU A 137 5.95 -2.22 -6.94
C GLU A 137 5.60 -1.53 -8.28
N GLY A 138 5.82 -2.22 -9.41
CA GLY A 138 5.44 -1.73 -10.73
C GLY A 138 3.94 -1.48 -10.85
N ALA A 139 3.11 -2.41 -10.36
CA ALA A 139 1.67 -2.26 -10.30
C ALA A 139 1.24 -1.09 -9.42
N ALA A 140 1.93 -0.84 -8.29
CA ALA A 140 1.65 0.29 -7.42
C ALA A 140 1.94 1.64 -8.10
N PHE A 141 3.06 1.77 -8.81
CA PHE A 141 3.35 2.97 -9.61
C PHE A 141 2.30 3.20 -10.70
N GLN A 142 1.93 2.14 -11.41
CA GLN A 142 0.92 2.22 -12.45
C GLN A 142 -0.47 2.55 -11.87
N ALA A 143 -0.85 1.97 -10.74
CA ALA A 143 -2.10 2.27 -10.04
C ALA A 143 -2.18 3.75 -9.65
N MET A 144 -1.09 4.33 -9.12
CA MET A 144 -1.04 5.76 -8.82
C MET A 144 -1.22 6.64 -10.06
N ASP A 145 -0.62 6.26 -11.19
CA ASP A 145 -0.77 7.01 -12.45
C ASP A 145 -2.20 6.93 -12.98
N ILE A 146 -2.82 5.75 -12.98
CA ILE A 146 -4.22 5.55 -13.38
C ILE A 146 -5.15 6.35 -12.44
N TYR A 147 -4.96 6.25 -11.13
CA TYR A 147 -5.74 6.98 -10.14
C TYR A 147 -5.63 8.50 -10.33
N ARG A 148 -4.41 9.01 -10.57
CA ARG A 148 -4.17 10.43 -10.86
C ARG A 148 -4.83 10.86 -12.17
N GLU A 149 -4.80 10.03 -13.21
CA GLU A 149 -5.48 10.31 -14.47
C GLU A 149 -7.00 10.37 -14.26
N MET A 150 -7.55 9.44 -13.49
CA MET A 150 -8.98 9.41 -13.16
C MET A 150 -9.44 10.63 -12.36
N LYS A 151 -8.73 11.00 -11.27
CA LYS A 151 -9.11 12.15 -10.43
C LYS A 151 -8.66 13.49 -11.03
N GLY A 152 -7.61 13.52 -11.84
CA GLY A 152 -7.15 14.71 -12.57
C GLY A 152 -8.08 15.12 -13.72
N ARG A 153 -8.84 14.17 -14.27
CA ARG A 153 -9.88 14.43 -15.29
C ARG A 153 -11.16 15.07 -14.75
N ASP A 154 -11.27 15.33 -13.45
CA ASP A 154 -12.33 16.19 -12.90
C ASP A 154 -12.19 17.68 -13.32
N GLY A 155 -11.13 18.02 -14.08
CA GLY A 155 -11.03 19.23 -14.92
C GLY A 155 -11.68 19.14 -16.31
N GLY A 156 -12.29 18.00 -16.67
CA GLY A 156 -13.02 17.79 -17.92
C GLY A 156 -12.37 16.78 -18.87
N ALA A 157 -13.15 15.75 -19.20
CA ALA A 157 -13.07 14.86 -20.37
C ALA A 157 -12.35 13.49 -20.20
N GLU A 158 -13.19 12.46 -20.34
CA GLU A 158 -12.95 11.06 -20.75
C GLU A 158 -12.57 10.02 -19.66
N ARG A 159 -13.60 9.34 -19.15
CA ARG A 159 -13.45 8.10 -18.36
C ARG A 159 -12.84 6.98 -19.23
N PRO A 160 -11.89 6.18 -18.72
CA PRO A 160 -11.57 4.91 -19.35
C PRO A 160 -12.76 3.96 -19.17
N GLN A 161 -13.18 3.31 -20.26
CA GLN A 161 -14.35 2.43 -20.38
C GLN A 161 -14.48 1.41 -19.24
N ILE A 162 -13.37 1.02 -18.61
CA ILE A 162 -13.27 0.06 -17.49
C ILE A 162 -14.23 0.37 -16.32
N VAL A 163 -14.37 1.63 -15.90
CA VAL A 163 -15.28 2.00 -14.78
C VAL A 163 -16.74 1.87 -15.19
N GLU A 164 -17.06 2.19 -16.44
CA GLU A 164 -18.42 2.06 -16.98
C GLU A 164 -18.77 0.58 -17.20
N ASP A 165 -17.85 -0.19 -17.76
CA ASP A 165 -17.96 -1.63 -17.98
C ASP A 165 -18.17 -2.35 -16.63
N PHE A 166 -17.39 -2.01 -15.61
CA PHE A 166 -17.54 -2.61 -14.28
C PHE A 166 -18.89 -2.26 -13.63
N ASN A 167 -19.31 -0.99 -13.69
CA ASN A 167 -20.60 -0.57 -13.15
C ASN A 167 -21.77 -1.22 -13.90
N GLN A 168 -21.65 -1.41 -15.22
CA GLN A 168 -22.64 -2.09 -16.03
C GLN A 168 -22.74 -3.57 -15.64
N ILE A 169 -21.61 -4.25 -15.43
CA ILE A 169 -21.60 -5.66 -15.00
C ILE A 169 -22.25 -5.81 -13.62
N VAL A 170 -21.90 -4.94 -12.66
CA VAL A 170 -22.51 -4.94 -11.31
C VAL A 170 -24.02 -4.72 -11.38
N ALA A 171 -24.49 -3.79 -12.23
CA ALA A 171 -25.91 -3.53 -12.41
C ALA A 171 -26.64 -4.74 -13.05
N LEU A 172 -25.98 -5.44 -13.97
CA LEU A 172 -26.52 -6.64 -14.60
C LEU A 172 -26.55 -7.83 -13.65
N ASP A 173 -25.56 -7.99 -12.79
CA ASP A 173 -25.58 -8.99 -11.71
C ASP A 173 -26.76 -8.77 -10.75
N GLN A 174 -26.93 -7.53 -10.27
CA GLN A 174 -28.06 -7.17 -9.40
C GLN A 174 -29.41 -7.41 -10.06
N ALA A 175 -29.49 -7.27 -11.39
CA ALA A 175 -30.68 -7.54 -12.16
C ALA A 175 -30.88 -9.03 -12.52
N GLY A 176 -29.92 -9.91 -12.20
CA GLY A 176 -29.93 -11.32 -12.58
C GLY A 176 -29.75 -11.54 -14.09
N LYS A 177 -29.06 -10.61 -14.78
CA LYS A 177 -28.91 -10.54 -16.24
C LYS A 177 -27.49 -10.77 -16.72
N ILE A 178 -26.62 -11.34 -15.90
CA ILE A 178 -25.21 -11.51 -16.23
C ILE A 178 -25.01 -12.40 -17.48
N ASP A 179 -25.92 -13.36 -17.71
CA ASP A 179 -25.92 -14.23 -18.89
C ASP A 179 -26.20 -13.49 -20.22
N GLU A 180 -26.81 -12.28 -20.18
CA GLU A 180 -27.08 -11.49 -21.39
C GLU A 180 -25.82 -10.84 -21.97
N VAL A 181 -24.81 -10.59 -21.13
CA VAL A 181 -23.54 -9.93 -21.54
C VAL A 181 -22.35 -10.88 -21.59
N ALA A 182 -22.41 -12.00 -20.88
CA ALA A 182 -21.36 -13.02 -20.89
C ALA A 182 -21.97 -14.43 -21.01
N PRO A 183 -22.56 -14.78 -22.18
CA PRO A 183 -23.20 -16.08 -22.38
C PRO A 183 -22.19 -17.22 -22.16
N GLY A 184 -22.49 -18.10 -21.21
CA GLY A 184 -21.68 -19.28 -20.87
C GLY A 184 -20.76 -19.12 -19.65
N LEU A 185 -20.74 -17.97 -18.97
CA LEU A 185 -20.01 -17.80 -17.71
C LEU A 185 -20.60 -18.71 -16.62
N THR A 186 -21.92 -18.73 -16.50
CA THR A 186 -22.65 -19.57 -15.53
C THR A 186 -22.48 -21.07 -15.81
N GLU A 187 -22.37 -21.49 -17.07
CA GLU A 187 -22.15 -22.89 -17.44
C GLU A 187 -20.70 -23.35 -17.22
N ARG A 188 -19.71 -22.45 -17.38
CA ARG A 188 -18.29 -22.76 -17.11
C ARG A 188 -17.96 -22.82 -15.62
N PHE A 189 -18.66 -22.05 -14.78
CA PHE A 189 -18.31 -21.89 -13.36
C PHE A 189 -19.37 -22.42 -12.39
N GLY A 190 -20.63 -22.57 -12.80
CA GLY A 190 -21.72 -23.16 -11.99
C GLY A 190 -21.76 -24.69 -11.97
N GLY A 191 -20.89 -25.36 -12.74
CA GLY A 191 -20.86 -26.82 -12.89
C GLY A 191 -20.13 -27.62 -11.80
N GLY A 192 -19.64 -26.98 -10.73
CA GLY A 192 -18.80 -27.63 -9.72
C GLY A 192 -19.52 -28.39 -8.59
N ALA A 193 -20.84 -28.26 -8.43
CA ALA A 193 -21.54 -28.73 -7.24
C ALA A 193 -22.42 -29.99 -7.41
N GLN A 194 -22.46 -30.64 -8.59
CA GLN A 194 -23.29 -31.84 -8.81
C GLN A 194 -22.55 -32.95 -9.55
N ALA A 195 -21.57 -33.58 -8.89
CA ALA A 195 -21.03 -34.87 -9.31
C ALA A 195 -20.52 -35.70 -8.11
N ALA A 196 -21.33 -35.82 -7.06
CA ALA A 196 -21.09 -36.78 -5.97
C ALA A 196 -22.43 -37.37 -5.51
N GLY A 197 -22.99 -38.29 -6.30
CA GLY A 197 -24.29 -38.87 -5.95
C GLY A 197 -24.89 -39.79 -6.99
N ALA A 198 -24.12 -40.71 -7.58
CA ALA A 198 -24.65 -41.93 -8.19
C ALA A 198 -23.49 -42.82 -8.69
N ARG A 199 -23.06 -43.78 -7.88
CA ARG A 199 -22.85 -45.20 -8.20
C ARG A 199 -22.24 -45.93 -7.02
#